data_AF-A0A959VA17-F1
#
_entry.id   AF-A0A959VA17-F1
#
_cell.length_a   1.000
_cell.length_b   1.000
_cell.length_c   1.000
_cell.angle_alpha   90.00
_cell.angle_beta   90.00
_cell.angle_gamma   90.00
#
_symmetry.space_group_name_H-M   'P 1'
#
loop_
_entity.id
_entity.type
_entity.pdbx_description
1 polymer ?
#
loop_
_entity_poly.entity_id
_entity_poly.type
_entity_poly.pdbx_seq_one_letter_code
_entity_poly.pdbx_strand_id
1 'polypeptide(L)' 'MEDKVLNVLKQSSTPMKSGEIAEASGLDKKEVDKVIKKLKASEIIDSPKKCYYAIKK' A
#
# COMPACT_ATOMS: atom_id res chain seq x y z
N MET A 1 1.12 9.59 8.03
CA MET A 1 0.85 8.13 8.05
C MET A 1 0.77 7.57 6.65
N GLU A 2 0.09 8.27 5.73
CA GLU A 2 -0.04 7.90 4.31
C GLU A 2 1.31 7.87 3.56
N ASP A 3 2.22 8.80 3.87
CA ASP A 3 3.55 8.88 3.25
C ASP A 3 4.42 7.65 3.48
N LYS A 4 4.29 6.95 4.62
CA LYS A 4 5.08 5.73 4.88
C LYS A 4 4.64 4.58 3.99
N VAL A 5 3.33 4.39 3.85
CA VAL A 5 2.76 3.37 2.96
C VAL A 5 3.14 3.70 1.52
N LEU A 6 3.01 4.97 1.13
CA LEU A 6 3.42 5.43 -0.19
C LEU A 6 4.92 5.26 -0.45
N ASN A 7 5.79 5.53 0.52
CA ASN A 7 7.23 5.33 0.37
C ASN A 7 7.59 3.84 0.29
N VAL A 8 6.99 3.00 1.14
CA VAL A 8 7.18 1.55 1.09
C VAL A 8 6.73 1.01 -0.27
N LEU A 9 5.59 1.46 -0.78
CA LEU A 9 5.08 1.10 -2.10
C LEU A 9 5.88 1.73 -3.26
N LYS A 10 6.51 2.90 -3.08
CA LYS A 10 7.41 3.52 -4.08
C LYS A 10 8.75 2.82 -4.14
N GLN A 11 9.32 2.49 -2.98
CA GLN A 11 10.57 1.72 -2.87
C GLN A 11 10.35 0.28 -3.32
N SER A 12 9.18 -0.28 -3.04
CA SER A 12 8.78 -1.60 -3.51
C SER A 12 8.26 -1.48 -4.94
N SER A 13 9.17 -1.62 -5.90
CA SER A 13 8.82 -1.75 -7.33
C SER A 13 7.99 -3.01 -7.64
N THR A 14 7.66 -3.81 -6.62
CA THR A 14 6.83 -5.00 -6.68
C THR A 14 5.50 -4.79 -5.97
N PRO A 15 4.40 -5.39 -6.47
CA PRO A 15 3.14 -5.43 -5.75
C PRO A 15 3.35 -6.04 -4.36
N MET A 16 2.95 -5.35 -3.30
CA MET A 16 3.05 -5.84 -1.92
C MET A 16 1.68 -6.13 -1.32
N LYS A 17 1.61 -7.11 -0.42
CA LYS A 17 0.38 -7.39 0.32
C LYS A 17 0.19 -6.39 1.44
N SER A 18 -1.05 -6.22 1.90
CA SER A 18 -1.36 -5.40 3.08
C SER A 18 -0.60 -5.83 4.34
N GLY A 19 -0.24 -7.11 4.47
CA GLY A 19 0.62 -7.61 5.55
C GLY A 19 2.05 -7.09 5.45
N GLU A 20 2.68 -7.21 4.28
CA GLU A 20 4.05 -6.71 4.06
C GLU A 20 4.11 -5.18 4.17
N ILE A 21 3.10 -4.47 3.68
CA ILE A 21 2.99 -3.02 3.83
C ILE A 21 2.89 -2.65 5.31
N ALA A 22 2.13 -3.40 6.12
CA ALA A 22 2.03 -3.17 7.56
C ALA A 22 3.36 -3.37 8.28
N GLU A 23 4.07 -4.46 7.97
CA GLU A 23 5.38 -4.74 8.54
C GLU A 23 6.44 -3.73 8.12
N ALA A 24 6.51 -3.39 6.83
CA ALA A 24 7.49 -2.45 6.29
C ALA A 24 7.21 -0.99 6.69
N SER A 25 5.92 -0.60 6.81
CA SER A 25 5.55 0.76 7.27
C SER A 25 5.49 0.88 8.80
N GLY A 26 5.49 -0.24 9.52
CA GLY A 26 5.28 -0.31 10.97
C GLY A 26 3.90 0.19 11.38
N LEU A 27 2.90 0.05 10.51
CA LEU A 27 1.53 0.48 10.75
C LEU A 27 0.63 -0.71 11.11
N ASP A 28 -0.41 -0.42 11.88
CA ASP A 28 -1.41 -1.42 12.23
C ASP A 28 -2.22 -1.85 10.99
N LYS A 29 -2.71 -3.10 10.96
CA LYS A 29 -3.53 -3.60 9.84
C LYS A 29 -4.73 -2.70 9.55
N LYS A 30 -5.31 -2.07 10.58
CA LYS A 30 -6.41 -1.11 10.43
C LYS A 30 -5.99 0.17 9.71
N GLU A 31 -4.81 0.68 10.03
CA GLU A 31 -4.25 1.88 9.41
C GLU A 31 -3.89 1.60 7.95
N VAL A 32 -3.24 0.47 7.67
CA VAL A 32 -2.91 0.05 6.31
C VAL A 32 -4.15 -0.12 5.45
N ASP A 33 -5.22 -0.74 5.96
CA ASP A 33 -6.48 -0.88 5.21
C ASP A 33 -7.12 0.48 4.88
N LYS A 34 -7.13 1.42 5.83
CA LYS A 34 -7.60 2.79 5.61
C LYS A 34 -6.77 3.52 4.56
N VAL A 35 -5.44 3.44 4.68
CA VAL A 35 -4.51 4.10 3.77
C VAL A 35 -4.62 3.49 2.36
N ILE A 36 -4.64 2.17 2.24
CA ILE A 36 -4.84 1.48 0.96
C ILE A 36 -6.18 1.87 0.34
N LYS A 37 -7.28 1.93 1.12
CA LYS A 37 -8.58 2.41 0.60
C LYS A 37 -8.52 3.83 0.09
N LYS A 38 -7.89 4.76 0.83
CA LYS A 38 -7.70 6.15 0.38
C LYS A 38 -6.84 6.23 -0.89
N LEU A 39 -5.68 5.57 -0.89
CA LEU A 39 -4.75 5.58 -2.02
C LEU A 39 -5.36 4.94 -3.27
N LYS A 40 -6.16 3.88 -3.09
CA LYS A 40 -6.91 3.23 -4.17
C LYS A 40 -8.03 4.13 -4.69
N ALA A 41 -8.72 4.86 -3.79
CA ALA A 41 -9.73 5.84 -4.18
C ALA A 41 -9.12 7.04 -4.93
N SER A 42 -7.88 7.43 -4.61
CA SER A 42 -7.11 8.43 -5.36
C SER A 42 -6.42 7.86 -6.62
N GLU A 43 -6.68 6.61 -7.01
CA GLU A 43 -6.02 5.91 -8.13
C GLU A 43 -4.49 5.89 -8.08
N ILE A 44 -3.87 6.12 -6.92
CA ILE A 44 -2.41 6.13 -6.78
C ILE A 44 -1.85 4.71 -6.67
N ILE A 45 -2.69 3.74 -6.26
CA ILE A 45 -2.32 2.33 -6.19
C ILE A 45 -3.28 1.47 -6.98
N ASP A 46 -2.74 0.41 -7.60
CA ASP A 46 -3.46 -0.57 -8.37
C ASP A 46 -3.24 -1.98 -7.81
N SER A 47 -4.19 -2.88 -8.05
CA SER A 47 -4.13 -4.28 -7.59
C SER A 47 -3.99 -5.23 -8.77
N PRO A 48 -2.77 -5.42 -9.31
CA PRO A 48 -2.56 -6.32 -10.45
C PRO A 48 -2.81 -7.79 -10.10
N LYS A 49 -2.78 -8.14 -8.81
CA LYS A 49 -2.99 -9.51 -8.31
C LYS A 49 -3.82 -9.48 -7.02
N LYS A 50 -4.61 -10.52 -6.78
CA LYS A 50 -5.53 -10.61 -5.63
C LYS A 50 -4.73 -10.49 -4.32
N CYS A 51 -5.11 -9.52 -3.47
CA CYS A 51 -4.40 -9.12 -2.25
C CYS A 51 -3.02 -8.45 -2.41
N TYR A 52 -2.67 -7.99 -3.62
CA TYR A 52 -1.46 -7.21 -3.85
C TYR A 52 -1.81 -5.78 -4.24
N TYR A 53 -1.02 -4.83 -3.76
CA TYR A 53 -1.16 -3.41 -4.01
C TYR A 53 0.18 -2.89 -4.51
N ALA A 54 0.17 -2.20 -5.64
CA ALA A 54 1.33 -1.59 -6.27
C ALA A 54 1.01 -0.13 -6.56
N ILE A 55 2.02 0.73 -6.65
CA ILE A 55 1.78 2.11 -7.12
C ILE A 55 1.41 2.06 -8.60
N LYS A 56 0.29 2.70 -8.94
CA LYS A 56 -0.10 2.99 -10.31
C LYS A 56 0.84 4.09 -10.80
N LYS A 57 1.70 3.75 -11.77
CA LYS A 57 2.53 4.74 -12.45
C LYS A 57 1.82 5.23 -13.69
#